data_AF-A0AAE7NMX4-F1
#
_entry.id   AF-A0AAE7NMX4-F1
#
_cell.length_a   1.000
_cell.length_b   1.000
_cell.length_c   1.000
_cell.angle_alpha   90.00
_cell.angle_beta   90.00
_cell.angle_gamma   90.00
#
_symmetry.space_group_name_H-M   'P 1'
#
loop_
_entity.id
_entity.type
_entity.pdbx_description
1 polymer ?
#
loop_
_entity_poly.entity_id
_entity_poly.type
_entity_poly.pdbx_seq_one_letter_code
_entity_poly.pdbx_strand_id
1 'polypeptide(L)'
;MLPDIVTFWHGPMDALRQTCLRSQLAAGHKVTLYSFDPIPGLPAGVENADAEAVLPHAFSERLRPPQPDGSWRDWTTLQFSDFFRMKLMAMGLGLWLDADVVLLRPVEIDLAKPYFAWERSRRLGNSVLYLPRGHQIVRAFEALMEQEELTPEWLSLSHRLSFAMRRLGGGSQRLSDLRIAIYGPPALTILAKRSGDLQKALPKKSFYAVHSEPKLFFEPSSYLGIVTDPEVIGLHISGKGRSKQPAVPGSLYAWATERFA
;
A
#
# COMPACT_ATOMS: atom_id res chain seq x y z
N MET A 1 -16.51 -9.78 -10.08
CA MET A 1 -16.88 -8.39 -10.44
C MET A 1 -15.60 -7.62 -10.71
N LEU A 2 -15.58 -6.72 -11.69
CA LEU A 2 -14.48 -5.78 -11.90
C LEU A 2 -14.69 -4.56 -10.98
N PRO A 3 -13.87 -4.35 -9.94
CA PRO A 3 -14.01 -3.23 -9.01
C PRO A 3 -13.40 -1.95 -9.57
N ASP A 4 -13.85 -0.81 -9.05
CA ASP A 4 -13.12 0.45 -9.20
C ASP A 4 -11.82 0.38 -8.38
N ILE A 5 -10.75 0.97 -8.91
CA ILE A 5 -9.44 1.07 -8.26
C ILE A 5 -9.29 2.44 -7.63
N VAL A 6 -8.84 2.45 -6.38
CA VAL A 6 -8.54 3.67 -5.62
C VAL A 6 -7.10 3.65 -5.13
N THR A 7 -6.46 4.82 -5.13
CA THR A 7 -5.10 5.00 -4.64
C THR A 7 -4.92 6.38 -4.00
N PHE A 8 -3.86 6.56 -3.20
CA PHE A 8 -3.48 7.86 -2.66
C PHE A 8 -2.06 8.22 -3.10
N TRP A 9 -1.86 9.48 -3.48
CA TRP A 9 -0.55 9.99 -3.85
C TRP A 9 -0.30 11.39 -3.29
N HIS A 10 0.94 11.61 -2.86
CA HIS A 10 1.42 12.91 -2.43
C HIS A 10 2.78 13.18 -3.05
N GLY A 11 2.95 14.40 -3.57
CA GLY A 11 4.18 14.83 -4.24
C GLY A 11 4.19 14.56 -5.75
N PRO A 12 5.33 14.82 -6.41
CA PRO A 12 5.43 14.72 -7.86
C PRO A 12 5.26 13.27 -8.34
N MET A 13 4.55 13.11 -9.45
CA MET A 13 4.32 11.81 -10.08
C MET A 13 5.45 11.49 -11.06
N ASP A 14 6.13 10.36 -10.86
CA ASP A 14 7.19 9.89 -11.77
C ASP A 14 6.63 9.05 -12.93
N ALA A 15 7.45 8.84 -13.96
CA ALA A 15 7.07 8.08 -15.16
C ALA A 15 6.65 6.64 -14.84
N LEU A 16 7.26 6.02 -13.82
CA LEU A 16 6.92 4.67 -13.41
C LEU A 16 5.46 4.61 -12.91
N ARG A 17 5.07 5.51 -12.00
CA ARG A 17 3.70 5.54 -11.49
C ARG A 17 2.70 5.90 -12.58
N GLN A 18 3.06 6.78 -13.51
CA GLN A 18 2.21 7.03 -14.69
C GLN A 18 1.97 5.76 -15.51
N THR A 19 3.02 4.98 -15.81
CA THR A 19 2.90 3.69 -16.51
C THR A 19 2.04 2.70 -15.73
N CYS A 20 2.21 2.62 -14.41
CA CYS A 20 1.38 1.78 -13.55
C CYS A 20 -0.11 2.17 -13.61
N LEU A 21 -0.43 3.46 -13.49
CA LEU A 21 -1.82 3.93 -13.57
C LEU A 21 -2.43 3.70 -14.97
N ARG A 22 -1.67 3.91 -16.05
CA ARG A 22 -2.11 3.57 -17.41
C ARG A 22 -2.40 2.07 -17.56
N SER A 23 -1.57 1.21 -16.96
CA SER A 23 -1.81 -0.24 -16.97
C SER A 23 -3.10 -0.64 -16.25
N GLN A 24 -3.47 0.09 -15.18
CA GLN A 24 -4.71 -0.15 -14.44
C GLN A 24 -5.95 0.23 -15.26
N LEU A 25 -5.89 1.36 -15.97
CA LEU A 25 -6.91 1.75 -16.95
C LEU A 25 -7.00 0.74 -18.10
N ALA A 26 -5.86 0.32 -18.65
CA ALA A 26 -5.80 -0.65 -19.75
C ALA A 26 -6.35 -2.03 -19.36
N ALA A 27 -6.30 -2.38 -18.07
CA ALA A 27 -6.94 -3.56 -17.52
C ALA A 27 -8.47 -3.41 -17.34
N GLY A 28 -9.06 -2.28 -17.74
CA GLY A 28 -10.50 -2.05 -17.80
C GLY A 28 -11.10 -1.41 -16.54
N HIS A 29 -10.29 -1.07 -15.54
CA HIS A 29 -10.76 -0.47 -14.30
C HIS A 29 -10.98 1.03 -14.44
N LYS A 30 -11.96 1.56 -13.71
CA LYS A 30 -11.98 2.98 -13.35
C LYS A 30 -10.95 3.21 -12.27
N VAL A 31 -10.15 4.28 -12.40
CA VAL A 31 -9.05 4.57 -11.47
C VAL A 31 -9.25 5.96 -10.90
N THR A 32 -9.38 6.05 -9.58
CA THR A 32 -9.44 7.31 -8.85
C THR A 32 -8.20 7.47 -7.96
N LEU A 33 -7.45 8.54 -8.20
CA LEU A 33 -6.31 8.95 -7.39
C LEU A 33 -6.73 10.06 -6.44
N TYR A 34 -6.56 9.80 -5.14
CA TYR A 34 -6.77 10.78 -4.08
C TYR A 34 -5.49 11.54 -3.79
N SER A 35 -5.57 12.87 -3.73
CA SER A 35 -4.47 13.74 -3.35
C SER A 35 -5.00 15.02 -2.70
N PHE A 36 -4.16 15.68 -1.89
CA PHE A 36 -4.51 16.99 -1.30
C PHE A 36 -4.31 18.13 -2.29
N ASP A 37 -3.32 17.98 -3.17
CA ASP A 37 -3.00 18.94 -4.22
C ASP A 37 -3.26 18.30 -5.60
N PRO A 38 -3.55 19.10 -6.64
CA PRO A 38 -3.57 18.60 -8.00
C PRO A 38 -2.24 17.91 -8.36
N ILE A 39 -2.30 16.81 -9.12
CA ILE A 39 -1.11 16.06 -9.54
C ILE A 39 -0.78 16.35 -11.01
N PRO A 40 0.28 17.12 -11.31
CA PRO A 40 0.72 17.34 -12.68
C PRO A 40 1.15 16.02 -13.34
N GLY A 41 0.77 15.85 -14.62
CA GLY A 41 1.13 14.65 -15.38
C GLY A 41 0.33 13.40 -15.02
N LEU A 42 -0.81 13.56 -14.34
CA LEU A 42 -1.77 12.47 -14.15
C LEU A 42 -2.23 11.92 -15.52
N PRO A 43 -2.17 10.59 -15.75
CA PRO A 43 -2.58 10.03 -17.04
C PRO A 43 -4.05 10.32 -17.37
N ALA A 44 -4.34 10.56 -18.64
CA ALA A 44 -5.71 10.75 -19.11
C ALA A 44 -6.57 9.51 -18.77
N GLY A 45 -7.78 9.76 -18.27
CA GLY A 45 -8.70 8.72 -17.80
C GLY A 45 -8.57 8.35 -16.33
N VAL A 46 -7.49 8.76 -15.64
CA VAL A 46 -7.43 8.68 -14.18
C VAL A 46 -8.17 9.88 -13.59
N GLU A 47 -9.14 9.62 -12.72
CA GLU A 47 -9.85 10.65 -11.98
C GLU A 47 -8.99 11.13 -10.81
N ASN A 48 -9.02 12.44 -10.51
CA ASN A 48 -8.42 12.99 -9.30
C ASN A 48 -9.52 13.43 -8.32
N ALA A 49 -9.44 12.95 -7.09
CA ALA A 49 -10.37 13.29 -6.01
C ALA A 49 -9.63 13.88 -4.81
N ASP A 50 -10.32 14.71 -4.03
CA ASP A 50 -9.75 15.35 -2.84
C ASP A 50 -9.55 14.32 -1.71
N ALA A 51 -8.32 14.19 -1.25
CA ALA A 51 -7.96 13.32 -0.13
C ALA A 51 -8.55 13.80 1.22
N GLU A 52 -8.82 15.10 1.39
CA GLU A 52 -9.39 15.67 2.61
C GLU A 52 -10.77 15.07 2.94
N ALA A 53 -11.53 14.67 1.89
CA ALA A 53 -12.83 14.02 2.03
C ALA A 53 -12.78 12.60 2.62
N VAL A 54 -11.61 11.95 2.63
CA VAL A 54 -11.42 10.57 3.10
C VAL A 54 -10.72 10.54 4.46
N LEU A 55 -9.58 11.24 4.57
CA LEU A 55 -8.83 11.37 5.80
C LEU A 55 -8.18 12.77 5.81
N PRO A 56 -8.57 13.66 6.74
CA PRO A 56 -8.03 15.00 6.82
C PRO A 56 -6.51 15.03 6.92
N HIS A 57 -5.87 15.96 6.21
CA HIS A 57 -4.42 16.10 6.24
C HIS A 57 -3.91 16.28 7.68
N ALA A 58 -4.65 16.99 8.52
CA ALA A 58 -4.34 17.20 9.94
C ALA A 58 -4.13 15.91 10.75
N PHE A 59 -4.65 14.76 10.29
CA PHE A 59 -4.37 13.46 10.91
C PHE A 59 -2.88 13.11 10.87
N SER A 60 -2.11 13.66 9.92
CA SER A 60 -0.65 13.49 9.85
C SER A 60 0.06 13.90 11.13
N GLU A 61 -0.44 14.91 11.84
CA GLU A 61 0.19 15.40 13.09
C GLU A 61 0.17 14.35 14.19
N ARG A 62 -0.85 13.48 14.23
CA ARG A 62 -0.94 12.35 15.18
C ARG A 62 0.06 11.24 14.88
N LEU A 63 0.59 11.20 13.65
CA LEU A 63 1.54 10.19 13.20
C LEU A 63 3.00 10.61 13.41
N ARG A 64 3.28 11.92 13.47
CA ARG A 64 4.63 12.47 13.63
C ARG A 64 5.20 12.11 15.01
N PRO A 65 6.29 11.32 15.08
CA PRO A 65 6.96 11.06 16.36
C PRO A 65 7.89 12.25 16.70
N PRO A 66 7.80 12.84 17.90
CA PRO A 66 8.72 13.91 18.31
C PRO A 66 10.15 13.35 18.47
N GLN A 67 11.15 14.13 18.05
CA GLN A 67 12.56 13.86 18.36
C GLN A 67 12.98 14.49 19.70
N PRO A 68 14.04 13.99 20.36
CA PRO A 68 14.53 14.58 21.61
C PRO A 68 14.94 16.06 21.51
N ASP A 69 15.28 16.54 20.32
CA ASP A 69 15.62 17.94 20.02
C ASP A 69 14.41 18.77 19.57
N GLY A 70 13.20 18.19 19.60
CA GLY A 70 11.96 18.84 19.16
C GLY A 70 11.72 18.79 17.64
N SER A 71 12.62 18.18 16.86
CA SER A 71 12.41 17.99 15.41
C SER A 71 11.49 16.78 15.12
N TRP A 72 11.10 16.58 13.86
CA TRP A 72 10.19 15.51 13.43
C TRP A 72 10.90 14.51 12.51
N ARG A 73 10.52 13.22 12.56
CA ARG A 73 10.98 12.21 11.58
C ARG A 73 9.98 12.09 10.43
N ASP A 74 10.47 12.07 9.19
CA ASP A 74 9.61 12.06 8.00
C ASP A 74 9.34 10.64 7.46
N TRP A 75 8.46 9.91 8.16
CA TRP A 75 7.83 8.66 7.67
C TRP A 75 6.30 8.75 7.63
N THR A 76 5.79 9.96 7.88
CA THR A 76 4.40 10.27 8.11
C THR A 76 3.53 9.87 6.93
N THR A 77 3.99 10.13 5.70
CA THR A 77 3.24 9.83 4.48
C THR A 77 2.97 8.34 4.28
N LEU A 78 3.93 7.47 4.62
CA LEU A 78 3.72 6.01 4.50
C LEU A 78 2.67 5.51 5.49
N GLN A 79 2.77 5.94 6.75
CA GLN A 79 1.80 5.60 7.78
C GLN A 79 0.43 6.20 7.46
N PHE A 80 0.40 7.45 6.99
CA PHE A 80 -0.82 8.11 6.56
C PHE A 80 -1.52 7.32 5.47
N SER A 81 -0.79 6.85 4.46
CA SER A 81 -1.31 5.97 3.40
C SER A 81 -1.89 4.66 3.96
N ASP A 82 -1.28 4.08 5.00
CA ASP A 82 -1.84 2.90 5.67
C ASP A 82 -3.22 3.15 6.31
N PHE A 83 -3.40 4.29 6.99
CA PHE A 83 -4.69 4.69 7.54
C PHE A 83 -5.69 5.10 6.44
N PHE A 84 -5.23 5.82 5.43
CA PHE A 84 -6.04 6.27 4.30
C PHE A 84 -6.68 5.09 3.57
N ARG A 85 -5.90 4.03 3.30
CA ARG A 85 -6.38 2.78 2.72
C ARG A 85 -7.52 2.16 3.52
N MET A 86 -7.40 2.16 4.85
CA MET A 86 -8.45 1.61 5.73
C MET A 86 -9.70 2.49 5.73
N LYS A 87 -9.56 3.82 5.68
CA LYS A 87 -10.70 4.74 5.53
C LYS A 87 -11.44 4.52 4.21
N LEU A 88 -10.73 4.38 3.09
CA LEU A 88 -11.35 4.05 1.79
C LEU A 88 -12.16 2.75 1.85
N MET A 89 -11.64 1.72 2.53
CA MET A 89 -12.35 0.44 2.72
C MET A 89 -13.57 0.58 3.62
N ALA A 90 -13.49 1.37 4.70
CA ALA A 90 -14.63 1.68 5.56
C ALA A 90 -15.76 2.39 4.80
N MET A 91 -15.39 3.26 3.85
CA MET A 91 -16.32 3.96 2.97
C MET A 91 -16.79 3.10 1.78
N GLY A 92 -16.15 1.96 1.51
CA GLY A 92 -16.51 1.06 0.42
C GLY A 92 -16.17 1.61 -0.97
N LEU A 93 -15.08 2.39 -1.08
CA LEU A 93 -14.77 3.15 -2.29
C LEU A 93 -14.05 2.37 -3.40
N GLY A 94 -13.61 1.13 -3.15
CA GLY A 94 -13.04 0.27 -4.17
C GLY A 94 -11.92 -0.64 -3.69
N LEU A 95 -11.25 -1.26 -4.66
CA LEU A 95 -10.03 -2.03 -4.47
C LEU A 95 -8.84 -1.07 -4.38
N TRP A 96 -8.06 -1.17 -3.30
CA TRP A 96 -6.83 -0.39 -3.20
C TRP A 96 -5.71 -1.01 -4.04
N LEU A 97 -5.10 -0.22 -4.91
CA LEU A 97 -3.78 -0.49 -5.49
C LEU A 97 -2.82 0.65 -5.17
N ASP A 98 -1.58 0.34 -4.77
CA ASP A 98 -0.52 1.36 -4.73
C ASP A 98 -0.25 1.87 -6.17
N ALA A 99 0.14 3.14 -6.30
CA ALA A 99 0.43 3.76 -7.58
C ALA A 99 1.63 3.13 -8.33
N ASP A 100 2.40 2.25 -7.69
CA ASP A 100 3.49 1.46 -8.26
C ASP A 100 3.14 -0.02 -8.48
N VAL A 101 1.86 -0.32 -8.73
CA VAL A 101 1.40 -1.62 -9.21
C VAL A 101 1.09 -1.55 -10.71
N VAL A 102 1.86 -2.29 -11.51
CA VAL A 102 1.54 -2.55 -12.93
C VAL A 102 0.53 -3.70 -12.99
N LEU A 103 -0.60 -3.52 -13.67
CA LEU A 103 -1.53 -4.59 -13.97
C LEU A 103 -1.24 -5.19 -15.35
N LEU A 104 -1.16 -6.52 -15.40
CA LEU A 104 -1.05 -7.28 -16.64
C LEU A 104 -2.41 -7.82 -17.08
N ARG A 105 -3.32 -7.96 -16.12
CA ARG A 105 -4.65 -8.56 -16.27
C ARG A 105 -5.67 -7.79 -15.41
N PRO A 106 -6.96 -7.83 -15.77
CA PRO A 106 -8.03 -7.32 -14.91
C PRO A 106 -8.03 -8.01 -13.54
N VAL A 107 -8.34 -7.26 -12.49
CA VAL A 107 -8.52 -7.80 -11.14
C VAL A 107 -10.00 -8.05 -10.89
N GLU A 108 -10.42 -9.29 -10.86
CA GLU A 108 -11.79 -9.64 -10.51
C GLU A 108 -11.90 -10.10 -9.06
N ILE A 109 -12.84 -9.52 -8.31
CA ILE A 109 -13.03 -9.84 -6.90
C ILE A 109 -14.47 -10.24 -6.58
N ASP A 110 -14.62 -10.95 -5.47
CA ASP A 110 -15.88 -11.20 -4.76
C ASP A 110 -15.97 -10.17 -3.62
N LEU A 111 -16.90 -9.22 -3.72
CA LEU A 111 -17.06 -8.13 -2.73
C LEU A 111 -17.45 -8.62 -1.33
N ALA A 112 -17.89 -9.88 -1.19
CA ALA A 112 -18.17 -10.48 0.11
C ALA A 112 -16.91 -11.02 0.81
N LYS A 113 -15.75 -11.06 0.12
CA LYS A 113 -14.53 -11.68 0.62
C LYS A 113 -13.36 -10.70 0.64
N PRO A 114 -12.44 -10.82 1.61
CA PRO A 114 -11.19 -10.10 1.55
C PRO A 114 -10.34 -10.58 0.37
N TYR A 115 -9.57 -9.67 -0.22
CA TYR A 115 -8.68 -9.93 -1.35
C TYR A 115 -7.32 -9.30 -1.07
N PHE A 116 -6.29 -10.13 -0.98
CA PHE A 116 -4.90 -9.74 -0.75
C PHE A 116 -3.98 -10.90 -1.10
N ALA A 117 -2.68 -10.64 -1.22
CA ALA A 117 -1.69 -11.67 -1.53
C ALA A 117 -0.53 -11.66 -0.53
N TRP A 118 0.16 -12.79 -0.44
CA TRP A 118 1.42 -12.91 0.30
C TRP A 118 2.51 -12.07 -0.36
N GLU A 119 3.10 -11.09 0.32
CA GLU A 119 4.32 -10.44 -0.18
C GLU A 119 5.56 -11.31 0.08
N ARG A 120 5.56 -12.00 1.23
CA ARG A 120 6.60 -12.92 1.70
C ARG A 120 5.98 -14.13 2.39
N SER A 121 6.78 -15.15 2.68
CA SER A 121 6.33 -16.43 3.27
C SER A 121 5.46 -16.32 4.53
N ARG A 122 5.59 -15.25 5.31
CA ARG A 122 4.81 -15.00 6.52
C ARG A 122 4.30 -13.56 6.63
N ARG A 123 4.15 -12.87 5.50
CA ARG A 123 3.71 -11.47 5.49
C ARG A 123 2.84 -11.17 4.27
N LEU A 124 1.62 -10.73 4.52
CA LEU A 124 0.72 -10.19 3.50
C LEU A 124 1.26 -8.85 3.02
N GLY A 125 1.09 -8.55 1.73
CA GLY A 125 1.32 -7.19 1.24
C GLY A 125 0.07 -6.34 1.39
N ASN A 126 0.24 -5.02 1.44
CA ASN A 126 -0.85 -4.03 1.50
C ASN A 126 -1.00 -3.22 0.22
N SER A 127 -0.14 -3.45 -0.79
CA SER A 127 -0.16 -2.74 -2.07
C SER A 127 -1.30 -3.11 -3.00
N VAL A 128 -1.94 -4.27 -2.78
CA VAL A 128 -3.18 -4.68 -3.46
C VAL A 128 -4.08 -5.27 -2.39
N LEU A 129 -5.14 -4.53 -2.03
CA LEU A 129 -5.96 -4.89 -0.88
C LEU A 129 -7.42 -4.50 -1.11
N TYR A 130 -8.32 -5.44 -0.85
CA TYR A 130 -9.73 -5.16 -0.64
C TYR A 130 -10.20 -5.87 0.61
N LEU A 131 -10.99 -5.15 1.41
CA LEU A 131 -11.67 -5.67 2.58
C LEU A 131 -13.13 -5.22 2.50
N PRO A 132 -14.11 -6.12 2.65
CA PRO A 132 -15.52 -5.74 2.67
C PRO A 132 -15.80 -4.67 3.74
N ARG A 133 -16.81 -3.83 3.51
CA ARG A 133 -17.22 -2.82 4.50
C ARG A 133 -17.57 -3.49 5.83
N GLY A 134 -17.06 -2.94 6.93
CA GLY A 134 -17.28 -3.50 8.27
C GLY A 134 -16.51 -4.78 8.58
N HIS A 135 -15.58 -5.21 7.70
CA HIS A 135 -14.64 -6.29 7.98
C HIS A 135 -13.87 -6.04 9.28
N GLN A 136 -13.53 -7.10 10.02
CA GLN A 136 -12.92 -6.99 11.36
C GLN A 136 -11.63 -6.17 11.36
N ILE A 137 -10.80 -6.32 10.32
CA ILE A 137 -9.56 -5.53 10.14
C ILE A 137 -9.88 -4.04 9.98
N VAL A 138 -10.90 -3.69 9.19
CA VAL A 138 -11.32 -2.29 8.98
C VAL A 138 -11.81 -1.69 10.30
N ARG A 139 -12.67 -2.40 11.03
CA ARG A 139 -13.17 -1.96 12.34
C ARG A 139 -12.05 -1.75 13.36
N ALA A 140 -11.02 -2.61 13.35
CA ALA A 140 -9.87 -2.47 14.23
C ALA A 140 -9.09 -1.17 13.96
N PHE A 141 -8.97 -0.77 12.69
CA PHE A 141 -8.37 0.51 12.32
C PHE A 141 -9.29 1.70 12.62
N GLU A 142 -10.61 1.58 12.42
CA GLU A 142 -11.55 2.63 12.83
C GLU A 142 -11.46 2.92 14.33
N ALA A 143 -11.51 1.89 15.17
CA ALA A 143 -11.34 2.01 16.62
C ALA A 143 -9.96 2.56 17.01
N LEU A 144 -8.91 2.23 16.25
CA LEU A 144 -7.58 2.80 16.46
C LEU A 144 -7.57 4.30 16.18
N MET A 145 -8.21 4.75 15.09
CA MET A 145 -8.25 6.16 14.68
C MET A 145 -9.05 7.05 15.64
N GLU A 146 -9.89 6.49 16.51
CA GLU A 146 -10.57 7.22 17.59
C GLU A 146 -9.63 7.57 18.76
N GLN A 147 -8.49 6.88 18.88
CA GLN A 147 -7.53 7.09 19.97
C GLN A 147 -6.52 8.18 19.64
N GLU A 148 -6.33 9.16 20.53
CA GLU A 148 -5.32 10.20 20.35
C GLU A 148 -3.91 9.64 20.09
N GLU A 149 -3.49 8.68 20.90
CA GLU A 149 -2.15 8.06 20.87
C GLU A 149 -1.98 6.94 19.84
N LEU A 150 -3.04 6.57 19.10
CA LEU A 150 -3.02 5.51 18.07
C LEU A 150 -2.33 4.22 18.53
N THR A 151 -2.64 3.70 19.72
CA THR A 151 -1.94 2.53 20.28
C THR A 151 -2.61 1.22 19.85
N PRO A 152 -2.00 0.42 18.96
CA PRO A 152 -2.68 -0.73 18.38
C PRO A 152 -2.77 -1.91 19.34
N GLU A 153 -3.98 -2.45 19.47
CA GLU A 153 -4.24 -3.62 20.29
C GLU A 153 -3.72 -4.93 19.66
N TRP A 154 -3.30 -4.93 18.40
CA TRP A 154 -2.73 -6.12 17.79
C TRP A 154 -1.26 -6.36 18.14
N LEU A 155 -0.58 -5.38 18.76
CA LEU A 155 0.76 -5.59 19.29
C LEU A 155 0.71 -6.57 20.48
N SER A 156 1.62 -7.54 20.49
CA SER A 156 1.69 -8.56 21.54
C SER A 156 1.86 -7.95 22.93
N LEU A 157 1.40 -8.66 23.97
CA LEU A 157 1.57 -8.25 25.37
C LEU A 157 3.04 -7.97 25.74
N SER A 158 4.00 -8.72 25.20
CA SER A 158 5.43 -8.46 25.42
C SER A 158 5.87 -7.10 24.88
N HIS A 159 5.37 -6.71 23.69
CA HIS A 159 5.60 -5.38 23.16
C HIS A 159 4.86 -4.35 24.02
N ARG A 160 3.57 -4.53 24.31
CA ARG A 160 2.76 -3.64 25.18
C ARG A 160 3.36 -3.43 26.58
N LEU A 161 3.92 -4.47 27.19
CA LEU A 161 4.57 -4.42 28.51
C LEU A 161 5.92 -3.71 28.44
N SER A 162 6.66 -3.87 27.34
CA SER A 162 7.85 -3.06 27.07
C SER A 162 7.52 -1.57 26.87
N PHE A 163 6.36 -1.24 26.28
CA PHE A 163 5.84 0.12 26.22
C PHE A 163 5.47 0.66 27.62
N ALA A 164 4.75 -0.14 28.43
CA ALA A 164 4.26 0.26 29.75
C ALA A 164 5.36 0.43 30.81
N MET A 165 6.33 -0.50 30.89
CA MET A 165 7.45 -0.42 31.83
C MET A 165 8.38 0.77 31.55
N ARG A 166 8.49 1.21 30.29
CA ARG A 166 9.29 2.39 29.91
C ARG A 166 8.62 3.72 30.29
N ARG A 167 7.28 3.76 30.35
CA ARG A 167 6.48 4.93 30.78
C ARG A 167 6.69 5.28 32.25
N LEU A 168 7.04 4.30 33.08
CA LEU A 168 7.21 4.43 34.54
C LEU A 168 8.65 4.80 34.96
N GLY A 169 9.64 4.67 34.07
CA GLY A 169 11.07 4.74 34.43
C GLY A 169 11.81 6.03 34.11
N GLY A 170 11.13 7.10 33.65
CA GLY A 170 11.75 8.40 33.34
C GLY A 170 12.85 8.39 32.26
N GLY A 171 13.07 7.26 31.58
CA GLY A 171 14.11 7.07 30.56
C GLY A 171 13.65 7.47 29.16
N SER A 172 14.63 7.82 28.32
CA SER A 172 14.50 8.18 26.90
C SER A 172 13.40 7.41 26.13
N GLN A 173 12.48 8.13 25.50
CA GLN A 173 11.29 7.68 24.75
C GLN A 173 11.60 6.94 23.43
N ARG A 174 12.65 6.10 23.35
CA ARG A 174 13.08 5.48 22.08
C ARG A 174 12.18 4.30 21.66
N LEU A 175 11.10 4.66 20.98
CA LEU A 175 10.23 3.82 20.14
C LEU A 175 10.53 3.95 18.65
N SER A 176 11.43 4.85 18.31
CA SER A 176 11.53 5.41 16.97
C SER A 176 12.23 4.51 15.95
N ASP A 177 12.84 3.39 16.39
CA ASP A 177 13.44 2.37 15.50
C ASP A 177 12.53 1.13 15.32
N LEU A 178 11.42 1.03 16.06
CA LEU A 178 10.44 -0.07 15.99
C LEU A 178 9.11 0.34 15.32
N ARG A 179 8.93 1.63 14.99
CA ARG A 179 7.67 2.20 14.46
C ARG A 179 7.49 2.11 12.94
N ILE A 180 8.46 1.59 12.19
CA ILE A 180 8.49 1.66 10.72
C ILE A 180 7.46 0.73 10.02
N ALA A 181 6.78 -0.17 10.75
CA ALA A 181 5.80 -1.07 10.12
C ALA A 181 4.65 -1.51 11.06
N ILE A 182 4.18 -0.62 11.94
CA ILE A 182 3.11 -0.99 12.89
C ILE A 182 1.73 -1.03 12.22
N TYR A 183 1.46 -0.18 11.23
CA TYR A 183 0.14 -0.01 10.61
C TYR A 183 0.02 -0.61 9.20
N GLY A 184 1.14 -0.96 8.57
CA GLY A 184 1.18 -1.52 7.22
C GLY A 184 1.11 -3.05 7.18
N PRO A 185 1.98 -3.72 6.39
CA PRO A 185 1.94 -5.17 6.18
C PRO A 185 1.90 -6.05 7.45
N PRO A 186 2.64 -5.72 8.54
CA PRO A 186 2.58 -6.51 9.77
C PRO A 186 1.22 -6.43 10.49
N ALA A 187 0.59 -5.24 10.59
CA ALA A 187 -0.75 -5.12 11.14
C ALA A 187 -1.75 -5.96 10.36
N LEU A 188 -1.74 -5.81 9.03
CA LEU A 188 -2.60 -6.56 8.14
C LEU A 188 -2.45 -8.07 8.35
N THR A 189 -1.21 -8.55 8.44
CA THR A 189 -0.93 -9.99 8.66
C THR A 189 -1.43 -10.47 10.03
N ILE A 190 -1.21 -9.71 11.10
CA ILE A 190 -1.66 -10.09 12.45
C ILE A 190 -3.19 -10.10 12.52
N LEU A 191 -3.83 -9.07 11.98
CA LEU A 191 -5.29 -8.94 12.02
C LEU A 191 -5.96 -9.98 11.12
N ALA A 192 -5.43 -10.25 9.93
CA ALA A 192 -5.90 -11.34 9.07
C ALA A 192 -5.71 -12.73 9.73
N LYS A 193 -4.67 -12.92 10.55
CA LYS A 193 -4.53 -14.13 11.36
C LYS A 193 -5.64 -14.23 12.42
N ARG A 194 -5.97 -13.13 13.09
CA ARG A 194 -7.01 -13.09 14.14
C ARG A 194 -8.41 -13.31 13.59
N SER A 195 -8.72 -12.76 12.43
CA SER A 195 -10.00 -12.95 11.74
C SER A 195 -10.11 -14.29 11.01
N GLY A 196 -9.02 -15.07 10.94
CA GLY A 196 -8.98 -16.34 10.24
C GLY A 196 -9.11 -16.18 8.73
N ASP A 197 -8.41 -15.20 8.13
CA ASP A 197 -8.45 -14.91 6.70
C ASP A 197 -7.15 -15.28 5.95
N LEU A 198 -6.09 -15.71 6.63
CA LEU A 198 -4.80 -15.99 5.98
C LEU A 198 -4.89 -17.01 4.85
N GLN A 199 -5.79 -17.99 4.95
CA GLN A 199 -6.04 -19.00 3.92
C GLN A 199 -6.72 -18.45 2.66
N LYS A 200 -7.24 -17.22 2.71
CA LYS A 200 -7.82 -16.52 1.56
C LYS A 200 -6.76 -15.73 0.76
N ALA A 201 -5.53 -15.63 1.29
CA ALA A 201 -4.46 -14.91 0.62
C ALA A 201 -4.06 -15.60 -0.68
N LEU A 202 -3.97 -14.80 -1.74
CA LEU A 202 -3.42 -15.25 -3.01
C LEU A 202 -1.92 -15.55 -2.89
N PRO A 203 -1.38 -16.42 -3.76
CA PRO A 203 0.05 -16.69 -3.83
C PRO A 203 0.89 -15.43 -4.06
N LYS A 204 2.15 -15.46 -3.61
CA LYS A 204 3.08 -14.34 -3.81
C LYS A 204 3.22 -13.89 -5.26
N LYS A 205 3.23 -14.86 -6.18
CA LYS A 205 3.40 -14.59 -7.61
C LYS A 205 2.30 -13.71 -8.20
N SER A 206 1.10 -13.66 -7.61
CA SER A 206 -0.03 -12.91 -8.16
C SER A 206 0.24 -11.40 -8.28
N PHE A 207 0.99 -10.82 -7.33
CA PHE A 207 1.32 -9.39 -7.33
C PHE A 207 2.78 -9.07 -6.96
N TYR A 208 3.52 -10.03 -6.39
CA TYR A 208 4.83 -9.78 -5.77
C TYR A 208 5.94 -10.63 -6.41
N ALA A 209 5.78 -11.06 -7.65
CA ALA A 209 6.75 -11.87 -8.39
C ALA A 209 8.13 -11.19 -8.51
N VAL A 210 8.15 -9.86 -8.75
CA VAL A 210 9.39 -9.07 -8.90
C VAL A 210 9.72 -8.21 -7.67
N HIS A 211 8.84 -8.16 -6.67
CA HIS A 211 8.94 -7.22 -5.56
C HIS A 211 10.24 -7.35 -4.75
N SER A 212 10.64 -8.59 -4.43
CA SER A 212 11.88 -8.86 -3.69
C SER A 212 13.15 -8.69 -4.52
N GLU A 213 13.02 -8.72 -5.85
CA GLU A 213 14.13 -8.70 -6.82
C GLU A 213 13.90 -7.62 -7.88
N PRO A 214 14.02 -6.32 -7.53
CA PRO A 214 13.71 -5.22 -8.46
C PRO A 214 14.47 -5.25 -9.78
N LYS A 215 15.62 -5.94 -9.82
CA LYS A 215 16.41 -6.14 -11.04
C LYS A 215 15.60 -6.83 -12.15
N LEU A 216 14.72 -7.76 -11.80
CA LEU A 216 13.84 -8.43 -12.77
C LEU A 216 12.90 -7.46 -13.49
N PHE A 217 12.61 -6.30 -12.88
CA PHE A 217 11.80 -5.26 -13.50
C PHE A 217 12.64 -4.22 -14.24
N PHE A 218 13.70 -3.72 -13.60
CA PHE A 218 14.46 -2.57 -14.08
C PHE A 218 15.66 -2.90 -14.99
N GLU A 219 16.23 -4.10 -14.89
CA GLU A 219 17.40 -4.51 -15.68
C GLU A 219 16.95 -5.41 -16.85
N PRO A 220 17.72 -5.46 -17.97
CA PRO A 220 17.43 -6.37 -19.07
C PRO A 220 17.35 -7.82 -18.59
N SER A 221 16.24 -8.50 -18.90
CA SER A 221 16.00 -9.88 -18.45
C SER A 221 14.95 -10.59 -19.32
N SER A 222 14.90 -11.92 -19.26
CA SER A 222 13.82 -12.68 -19.88
C SER A 222 12.55 -12.55 -19.04
N TYR A 223 11.72 -11.57 -19.38
CA TYR A 223 10.47 -11.28 -18.66
C TYR A 223 9.24 -11.98 -19.25
N LEU A 224 9.37 -12.66 -20.40
CA LEU A 224 8.25 -13.32 -21.08
C LEU A 224 7.50 -14.28 -20.15
N GLY A 225 8.24 -15.11 -19.39
CA GLY A 225 7.64 -16.03 -18.43
C GLY A 225 6.80 -15.33 -17.34
N ILE A 226 7.12 -14.09 -16.98
CA ILE A 226 6.33 -13.32 -16.01
C ILE A 226 5.06 -12.76 -16.67
N VAL A 227 5.20 -12.17 -17.87
CA VAL A 227 4.07 -11.49 -18.51
C VAL A 227 3.04 -12.47 -19.09
N THR A 228 3.49 -13.65 -19.56
CA THR A 228 2.59 -14.67 -20.11
C THR A 228 1.98 -15.60 -19.06
N ASP A 229 2.53 -15.66 -17.84
CA ASP A 229 2.00 -16.52 -16.78
C ASP A 229 0.61 -16.05 -16.32
N PRO A 230 -0.46 -16.85 -16.52
CA PRO A 230 -1.83 -16.47 -16.17
C PRO A 230 -2.03 -16.23 -14.67
N GLU A 231 -1.16 -16.75 -13.80
CA GLU A 231 -1.26 -16.60 -12.36
C GLU A 231 -0.65 -15.28 -11.84
N VAL A 232 0.07 -14.54 -12.69
CA VAL A 232 0.62 -13.20 -12.39
C VAL A 232 -0.41 -12.15 -12.81
N ILE A 233 -1.16 -11.58 -11.89
CA ILE A 233 -2.20 -10.60 -12.22
C ILE A 233 -1.59 -9.21 -12.42
N GLY A 234 -0.66 -8.85 -11.54
CA GLY A 234 0.08 -7.60 -11.59
C GLY A 234 1.44 -7.70 -10.92
N LEU A 235 2.14 -6.59 -10.84
CA LEU A 235 3.49 -6.48 -10.30
C LEU A 235 3.60 -5.22 -9.46
N HIS A 236 3.72 -5.39 -8.15
CA HIS A 236 4.10 -4.30 -7.24
C HIS A 236 5.61 -4.06 -7.32
N ILE A 237 5.99 -2.85 -7.72
CA ILE A 237 7.36 -2.48 -8.07
C ILE A 237 8.05 -1.76 -6.91
N SER A 238 9.01 -2.44 -6.28
CA SER A 238 9.87 -1.79 -5.28
C SER A 238 10.94 -0.93 -5.96
N GLY A 239 10.67 0.37 -6.12
CA GLY A 239 11.54 1.30 -6.86
C GLY A 239 12.99 1.37 -6.33
N LYS A 240 13.22 1.36 -5.01
CA LYS A 240 14.55 1.48 -4.36
C LYS A 240 15.49 2.50 -5.06
N GLY A 241 14.96 3.68 -5.38
CA GLY A 241 15.67 4.77 -6.07
C GLY A 241 15.73 4.68 -7.61
N ARG A 242 15.34 3.56 -8.22
CA ARG A 242 15.34 3.35 -9.68
C ARG A 242 14.12 3.95 -10.39
N SER A 243 13.05 4.26 -9.67
CA SER A 243 11.81 4.77 -10.29
C SER A 243 11.97 6.13 -10.97
N LYS A 244 13.00 6.90 -10.60
CA LYS A 244 13.33 8.19 -11.22
C LYS A 244 14.22 8.06 -12.47
N GLN A 245 14.71 6.86 -12.77
CA GLN A 245 15.56 6.60 -13.92
C GLN A 245 14.70 6.24 -15.14
N PRO A 246 15.14 6.60 -16.36
CA PRO A 246 14.47 6.15 -17.57
C PRO A 246 14.51 4.62 -17.67
N ALA A 247 13.52 4.06 -18.36
CA ALA A 247 13.47 2.62 -18.59
C ALA A 247 14.66 2.16 -19.45
N VAL A 248 15.31 1.07 -19.03
CA VAL A 248 16.46 0.50 -19.75
C VAL A 248 15.95 -0.39 -20.88
N PRO A 249 16.42 -0.24 -22.14
CA PRO A 249 16.01 -1.11 -23.24
C PRO A 249 16.18 -2.59 -22.92
N GLY A 250 15.19 -3.40 -23.28
CA GLY A 250 15.16 -4.85 -22.98
C GLY A 250 14.77 -5.21 -21.54
N SER A 251 14.52 -4.24 -20.66
CA SER A 251 13.93 -4.48 -19.34
C SER A 251 12.41 -4.66 -19.42
N LEU A 252 11.83 -5.29 -18.40
CA LEU A 252 10.37 -5.36 -18.26
C LEU A 252 9.75 -3.96 -18.06
N TYR A 253 10.47 -3.02 -17.46
CA TYR A 253 10.01 -1.64 -17.35
C TYR A 253 9.90 -0.95 -18.71
N ALA A 254 10.86 -1.16 -19.62
CA ALA A 254 10.79 -0.63 -20.98
C ALA A 254 9.59 -1.23 -21.73
N TRP A 255 9.44 -2.55 -21.66
CA TRP A 255 8.26 -3.23 -22.21
C TRP A 255 6.94 -2.67 -21.66
N ALA A 256 6.83 -2.47 -20.35
CA ALA A 256 5.60 -1.94 -19.74
C ALA A 256 5.33 -0.49 -20.18
N THR A 257 6.38 0.33 -20.30
CA THR A 257 6.26 1.72 -20.77
C THR A 257 5.77 1.78 -22.22
N GLU A 258 6.28 0.91 -23.10
CA GLU A 258 5.82 0.82 -24.49
C GLU A 258 4.40 0.25 -24.60
N ARG A 259 4.09 -0.78 -23.80
CA ARG A 259 2.81 -1.50 -23.84
C ARG A 259 1.62 -0.63 -23.39
N PHE A 260 1.87 0.27 -22.44
CA PHE A 260 0.87 1.11 -21.78
C PHE A 260 1.12 2.61 -22.00
N ALA A 261 1.81 2.99 -23.08
CA ALA A 261 2.05 4.39 -23.43
C ALA A 261 0.75 5.18 -23.66
#